data_AF-A0A4U9D8H2-F1
#
_entry.id   AF-A0A4U9D8H2-F1
#
_cell.length_a   1.000
_cell.length_b   1.000
_cell.length_c   1.000
_cell.angle_alpha   90.00
_cell.angle_beta   90.00
_cell.angle_gamma   90.00
#
_symmetry.space_group_name_H-M   'P 1'
#
loop_
_entity.id
_entity.type
_entity.pdbx_description
1 polymer ?
#
loop_
_entity_poly.entity_id
_entity_poly.type
_entity_poly.pdbx_seq_one_letter_code
_entity_poly.pdbx_strand_id
1 'polypeptide(L)' 'MSLRALVAVMVTTTMMVLPRAWADTAWESYKSRFMMADGRIVDTGNGSVSHTEGQGFAMLLAVAKKRSPCL' A
#
# COMPACT_ATOMS: atom_id res chain seq x y z
N MET A 1 -7.36 -10.42 36.00
CA MET A 1 -7.76 -10.78 34.62
C MET A 1 -7.21 -12.17 34.31
N SER A 2 -8.04 -13.13 33.89
CA SER A 2 -7.56 -14.49 33.60
C SER A 2 -6.58 -14.49 32.43
N LEU A 3 -5.55 -15.35 32.47
CA LEU A 3 -4.50 -15.45 31.43
C LEU A 3 -5.06 -15.59 30.00
N ARG A 4 -6.18 -16.31 29.86
CA ARG A 4 -6.91 -16.49 28.58
C ARG A 4 -7.48 -15.17 28.04
N ALA A 5 -7.98 -14.30 28.91
CA ALA A 5 -8.51 -13.00 28.52
C ALA A 5 -7.38 -12.04 28.08
N LEU A 6 -6.21 -12.12 28.74
CA LEU A 6 -5.02 -11.36 28.37
C LEU A 6 -4.49 -11.76 26.99
N VAL A 7 -4.41 -13.07 26.69
CA VAL A 7 -3.99 -13.56 25.37
C VAL A 7 -4.99 -13.14 24.29
N ALA A 8 -6.30 -13.26 24.54
CA ALA A 8 -7.33 -12.86 23.58
C ALA A 8 -7.26 -11.35 23.25
N VAL A 9 -7.06 -10.50 24.26
CA VAL A 9 -6.88 -9.05 24.07
C VAL A 9 -5.60 -8.75 23.29
N MET A 10 -4.48 -9.42 23.60
CA MET A 10 -3.23 -9.18 22.88
C MET A 10 -3.35 -9.58 21.41
N VAL A 11 -3.93 -10.75 21.11
CA VAL A 11 -4.12 -11.23 19.73
C VAL A 11 -5.04 -10.32 18.93
N THR A 12 -6.19 -9.93 19.50
CA THR A 12 -7.14 -9.04 18.82
C THR A 12 -6.57 -7.64 18.57
N THR A 13 -5.86 -7.08 19.55
CA THR A 13 -5.22 -5.75 19.40
C THR A 13 -4.12 -5.81 18.33
N THR A 14 -3.32 -6.88 18.32
CA THR A 14 -2.24 -7.05 17.34
C THR A 14 -2.78 -7.19 15.91
N MET A 15 -3.87 -7.94 15.71
CA MET A 15 -4.52 -8.09 14.40
C MET A 15 -5.11 -6.79 13.87
N MET A 16 -5.55 -5.86 14.73
CA MET A 16 -6.10 -4.57 14.31
C MET A 16 -5.02 -3.52 14.00
N VAL A 17 -3.86 -3.58 14.67
CA VAL A 17 -2.83 -2.53 14.58
C VAL A 17 -1.79 -2.82 13.48
N LEU A 18 -1.36 -4.09 13.32
CA LEU A 18 -0.31 -4.45 12.36
C LEU A 18 -0.62 -4.05 10.89
N PRO A 19 -1.84 -4.27 10.35
CA PRO A 19 -2.12 -3.95 8.95
C PRO A 19 -2.01 -2.45 8.64
N ARG A 20 -2.23 -1.58 9.63
CA ARG A 20 -2.20 -0.13 9.42
C ARG A 20 -0.78 0.38 9.19
N ALA A 21 0.19 -0.12 9.95
CA ALA A 21 1.60 0.22 9.77
C ALA A 21 2.13 -0.24 8.39
N TRP A 22 1.65 -1.38 7.89
CA TRP A 22 2.03 -1.90 6.57
C TRP A 22 1.36 -1.11 5.44
N ALA A 23 0.10 -0.71 5.62
CA ALA A 23 -0.60 0.11 4.64
C ALA A 23 0.10 1.47 4.42
N ASP A 24 0.77 2.03 5.43
CA ASP A 24 1.55 3.26 5.32
C ASP A 24 2.77 3.16 4.41
N THR A 25 3.45 2.02 4.38
CA THR A 25 4.60 1.78 3.50
C THR A 25 4.23 1.14 2.15
N ALA A 26 2.99 0.65 2.01
CA ALA A 26 2.51 0.00 0.79
C ALA A 26 2.56 0.91 -0.44
N TRP A 27 2.29 2.21 -0.29
CA TRP A 27 2.38 3.16 -1.41
C TRP A 27 3.81 3.38 -1.90
N GLU A 28 4.76 3.52 -0.97
CA GLU A 28 6.19 3.64 -1.33
C GLU A 28 6.70 2.36 -1.99
N SER A 29 6.25 1.21 -1.50
CA SER A 29 6.55 -0.10 -2.10
C SER A 29 5.91 -0.29 -3.47
N TYR A 30 4.75 0.32 -3.71
CA TYR A 30 4.10 0.32 -5.03
C TYR A 30 4.88 1.19 -6.01
N LYS A 31 5.24 2.42 -5.62
CA LYS A 31 6.04 3.33 -6.43
C LYS A 31 7.39 2.71 -6.81
N SER A 32 8.10 2.12 -5.85
CA SER A 32 9.43 1.54 -6.11
C SER A 32 9.43 0.39 -7.12
N ARG A 33 8.29 -0.29 -7.28
CA ARG A 33 8.16 -1.45 -8.17
C ARG A 33 7.61 -1.11 -9.55
N PHE A 34 6.73 -0.10 -9.63
CA PHE A 34 5.92 0.13 -10.84
C PHE A 34 5.99 1.56 -11.37
N MET A 35 6.37 2.55 -10.57
CA MET A 35 6.42 3.95 -10.99
C MET A 35 7.80 4.30 -11.54
N MET A 36 7.83 4.72 -12.80
CA MET A 36 9.01 5.26 -13.46
C MET A 36 9.24 6.72 -13.06
N ALA A 37 10.44 7.24 -13.30
CA ALA A 37 10.83 8.62 -12.95
C ALA A 37 9.99 9.71 -13.66
N ASP A 38 9.38 9.37 -14.79
CA ASP A 38 8.46 10.22 -15.56
C ASP A 38 7.00 10.15 -15.03
N GLY A 39 6.75 9.39 -13.96
CA GLY A 39 5.43 9.17 -13.37
C GLY A 39 4.60 8.08 -14.04
N ARG A 40 5.13 7.37 -15.05
CA ARG A 40 4.41 6.29 -15.72
C ARG A 40 4.39 5.03 -14.86
N ILE A 41 3.20 4.43 -14.72
CA ILE A 41 3.07 3.09 -14.13
C ILE A 41 3.31 2.03 -15.20
N VAL A 42 4.26 1.15 -14.96
CA VAL A 42 4.69 0.09 -15.88
C VAL A 42 4.52 -1.27 -15.20
N ASP A 43 3.84 -2.20 -15.88
CA ASP A 43 3.76 -3.58 -15.43
C ASP A 43 4.98 -4.37 -15.90
N THR A 44 5.83 -4.77 -14.96
CA THR A 44 7.04 -5.55 -15.23
C THR A 44 6.76 -7.02 -15.56
N GLY A 45 5.56 -7.53 -15.28
CA GLY A 45 5.16 -8.92 -15.53
C GLY A 45 4.72 -9.21 -16.96
N ASN A 46 4.33 -8.19 -17.73
CA ASN A 46 3.80 -8.32 -19.08
C ASN A 46 4.61 -7.48 -20.10
N GLY A 47 5.93 -7.64 -20.11
CA GLY A 47 6.79 -6.99 -21.11
C GLY A 47 6.99 -5.48 -20.94
N SER A 48 6.85 -4.95 -19.72
CA SER A 48 7.04 -3.52 -19.41
C SER A 48 6.05 -2.58 -20.14
N VAL A 49 4.83 -3.03 -20.37
CA VAL A 49 3.75 -2.23 -20.97
C VAL A 49 3.08 -1.37 -19.89
N SER A 50 2.73 -0.14 -20.27
CA SER A 50 1.93 0.76 -19.43
C SER A 50 0.46 0.67 -19.85
N HIS A 51 -0.41 0.28 -18.93
CA HIS A 51 -1.85 0.16 -19.14
C HIS A 51 -2.58 1.36 -18.51
N THR A 52 -3.68 1.80 -19.14
CA THR A 52 -4.55 2.86 -18.60
C THR A 52 -5.15 2.48 -17.24
N GLU A 53 -5.38 1.18 -17.01
CA GLU A 53 -5.84 0.63 -15.74
C GLU A 53 -4.83 0.87 -14.60
N GLY A 54 -3.54 0.63 -14.85
CA GLY A 54 -2.48 0.85 -13.86
C GLY A 54 -2.34 2.32 -13.48
N GLN A 55 -2.51 3.22 -14.45
CA GLN A 55 -2.50 4.67 -14.22
C GLN A 55 -3.69 5.11 -13.35
N GLY A 56 -4.89 4.58 -13.63
CA GLY A 56 -6.08 4.83 -12.82
C GLY A 56 -5.94 4.31 -11.40
N PHE A 57 -5.34 3.13 -11.22
CA PHE A 57 -5.09 2.55 -9.91
C PHE A 57 -4.12 3.41 -9.08
N ALA A 58 -3.02 3.86 -9.67
CA ALA A 58 -2.08 4.75 -9.00
C ALA A 58 -2.72 6.09 -8.59
N MET A 59 -3.62 6.62 -9.41
CA MET A 59 -4.37 7.84 -9.06
C MET A 59 -5.25 7.64 -7.82
N LEU A 60 -5.97 6.51 -7.73
CA LEU A 60 -6.78 6.18 -6.56
C LEU A 60 -5.93 6.00 -5.29
N LEU A 61 -4.78 5.34 -5.40
CA LEU A 61 -3.86 5.16 -4.27
C LEU A 61 -3.26 6.50 -3.81
N ALA A 62 -2.90 7.39 -4.73
CA ALA A 62 -2.40 8.72 -4.41
C ALA A 62 -3.44 9.56 -3.64
N VAL A 63 -4.71 9.53 -4.08
CA VAL A 63 -5.82 10.21 -3.39
C VAL A 63 -6.06 9.62 -2.00
N ALA A 64 -6.03 8.29 -1.88
CA ALA A 64 -6.20 7.61 -0.59
C ALA A 64 -5.08 7.93 0.42
N LYS A 65 -3.87 8.26 -0.07
CA LYS A 65 -2.72 8.56 0.78
C LYS A 65 -2.53 10.03 1.18
N LYS A 66 -3.23 11.00 0.57
CA LYS A 66 -3.25 12.44 0.93
C LYS A 66 -1.91 13.08 1.38
N ARG A 67 -0.74 12.54 0.98
CA ARG A 67 0.56 12.98 1.52
C ARG A 67 1.74 12.81 0.57
N SER A 68 1.50 12.87 -0.74
CA SER A 68 2.59 13.11 -1.69
C SER A 68 2.04 13.88 -2.87
N PRO A 69 2.50 15.11 -3.15
CA PRO A 69 2.26 15.70 -4.45
C PRO A 69 3.07 14.87 -5.44
N CYS A 70 2.37 14.12 -6.29
CA CYS A 70 2.92 13.76 -7.58
C CYS A 70 2.76 15.00 -8.47
N LEU A 71 3.65 15.98 -8.27
CA LEU A 71 3.97 17.06 -9.20
C LEU A 71 5.46 17.38 -9.07
#